data_AF-A0A4U7D7G9-F1
#
_entry.id   AF-A0A4U7D7G9-F1
#
_cell.length_a   1.000
_cell.length_b   1.000
_cell.length_c   1.000
_cell.angle_alpha   90.00
_cell.angle_beta   90.00
_cell.angle_gamma   90.00
#
_symmetry.space_group_name_H-M   'P 1'
#
loop_
_entity.id
_entity.type
_entity.pdbx_description
1 polymer ?
#
loop_
_entity_poly.entity_id
_entity_poly.type
_entity_poly.pdbx_seq_one_letter_code
_entity_poly.pdbx_strand_id
1 'polypeptide(L)'
;KAVGEETLTTADGETRILQTTKIPYEAPDTGEDAVLGYARDVTELKEYERTLEEQRDNLKLLNQVVRHDIRNQLMVVESYTEFLEESL
;
A
#
# COMPACT_ATOMS: atom_id res chain seq x y z
N LYS A 1 10.36 -2.66 -24.59
CA LYS A 1 10.03 -1.70 -23.51
C LYS A 1 9.97 -2.45 -22.19
N ALA A 2 10.86 -2.14 -21.25
CA ALA A 2 10.79 -2.66 -19.88
C ALA A 2 10.53 -1.49 -18.93
N VAL A 3 9.59 -1.66 -17.99
CA VAL A 3 9.30 -0.70 -16.92
C VAL A 3 9.75 -1.34 -15.61
N GLY A 4 10.59 -0.66 -14.85
CA GLY A 4 11.09 -1.13 -13.56
C GLY A 4 11.08 -0.01 -12.51
N GLU A 5 11.06 -0.40 -11.25
CA GLU A 5 11.31 0.50 -10.13
C GLU A 5 12.74 0.31 -9.65
N GLU A 6 13.48 1.40 -9.52
CA GLU A 6 14.87 1.40 -9.09
C GLU A 6 15.01 2.42 -7.95
N THR A 7 15.68 2.02 -6.87
CA THR A 7 16.03 2.95 -5.79
C THR A 7 17.34 3.65 -6.15
N LEU A 8 17.37 4.97 -6.06
CA LEU A 8 18.55 5.77 -6.33
C LEU A 8 18.84 6.71 -5.16
N THR A 9 20.10 6.81 -4.78
CA THR A 9 20.60 7.83 -3.85
C THR A 9 21.10 9.03 -4.65
N THR A 10 20.52 10.20 -4.39
CA THR A 10 20.93 11.46 -5.00
C THR A 10 22.31 11.90 -4.50
N ALA A 11 22.94 12.88 -5.16
CA ALA A 11 24.21 13.45 -4.72
C ALA A 11 24.15 14.06 -3.31
N ASP A 12 22.95 14.52 -2.91
CA ASP A 12 22.69 15.09 -1.59
C ASP A 12 22.35 14.03 -0.52
N GLY A 13 22.40 12.74 -0.89
CA GLY A 13 22.16 11.60 0.01
C GLY A 13 20.69 11.20 0.18
N GLU A 14 19.75 11.93 -0.43
CA GLU A 14 18.33 11.59 -0.41
C GLU A 14 18.06 10.33 -1.24
N THR A 15 17.26 9.39 -0.70
CA THR A 15 16.86 8.17 -1.41
C THR A 15 15.54 8.41 -2.14
N ARG A 16 15.51 8.12 -3.43
CA ARG A 16 14.34 8.28 -4.30
C ARG A 16 13.99 6.99 -5.00
N ILE A 17 12.69 6.80 -5.25
CA ILE A 17 12.17 5.68 -6.04
C ILE A 17 11.91 6.19 -7.45
N LEU A 18 12.66 5.66 -8.40
CA LEU A 18 12.53 6.01 -9.81
C LEU A 18 11.81 4.89 -10.55
N GLN A 19 10.71 5.24 -11.21
CA GLN A 19 10.12 4.39 -12.22
C GLN A 19 10.83 4.65 -13.55
N THR A 20 11.58 3.66 -14.02
CA THR A 20 12.38 3.78 -15.24
C THR A 20 11.74 3.01 -16.39
N THR A 21 11.83 3.57 -17.60
CA THR A 21 11.46 2.92 -18.86
C THR A 21 12.64 2.99 -19.80
N LYS A 22 13.08 1.82 -20.29
CA LYS A 22 14.16 1.70 -21.27
C LYS A 22 13.56 1.30 -22.62
N ILE A 23 13.77 2.13 -23.63
CA ILE A 23 13.26 1.95 -25.00
C ILE A 23 14.46 1.85 -25.94
N PRO A 24 14.76 0.65 -26.49
CA PRO A 24 15.79 0.54 -27.51
C PRO A 24 15.33 1.22 -28.80
N TYR A 25 16.26 1.87 -29.50
CA TYR A 25 16.04 2.50 -30.80
C TYR A 25 17.35 2.52 -31.59
N GLU A 26 17.26 2.63 -32.91
CA GLU A 26 18.44 2.88 -33.77
C GLU A 26 18.62 4.38 -33.94
N ALA A 27 19.84 4.87 -33.71
CA ALA A 27 20.15 6.28 -33.88
C ALA A 27 20.04 6.68 -35.36
N PRO A 28 19.18 7.67 -35.73
CA PRO A 28 18.88 7.96 -37.13
C PRO A 28 20.09 8.45 -37.94
N ASP A 29 21.10 9.04 -37.29
CA ASP A 29 22.29 9.56 -37.96
C ASP A 29 23.43 8.53 -38.11
N THR A 30 23.52 7.55 -37.20
CA THR A 30 24.65 6.59 -37.17
C THR A 30 24.23 5.14 -37.46
N GLY A 31 22.94 4.81 -37.34
CA GLY A 31 22.43 3.43 -37.44
C GLY A 31 22.85 2.54 -36.27
N GLU A 32 23.37 3.12 -35.19
CA GLU A 32 23.83 2.37 -34.02
C GLU A 32 22.67 2.04 -33.07
N ASP A 33 22.78 0.87 -32.43
CA ASP A 33 21.88 0.48 -31.34
C ASP A 33 22.03 1.43 -30.16
N ALA A 34 20.93 2.07 -29.78
CA ALA A 34 20.86 3.02 -28.67
C ALA A 34 19.68 2.69 -27.74
N VAL A 35 19.70 3.28 -26.53
CA VAL A 35 18.62 3.15 -25.56
C VAL A 35 18.19 4.52 -25.07
N LEU A 36 16.90 4.83 -25.22
CA LEU A 36 16.26 5.97 -24.58
C LEU A 36 15.81 5.56 -23.18
N GLY A 37 16.44 6.16 -22.17
CA GLY A 37 16.03 6.03 -20.78
C GLY A 37 15.12 7.17 -20.37
N TYR A 38 13.93 6.85 -19.86
CA TYR A 38 13.05 7.79 -19.17
C TYR A 38 12.93 7.36 -17.70
N ALA A 39 13.16 8.28 -16.77
CA ALA A 39 13.02 8.05 -15.34
C ALA A 39 12.05 9.08 -14.76
N ARG A 40 11.07 8.60 -14.00
CA ARG A 40 10.13 9.44 -13.24
C ARG A 40 10.34 9.17 -11.76
N ASP A 41 10.55 10.24 -11.00
CA ASP A 41 10.50 10.17 -9.54
C ASP A 41 9.07 9.90 -9.09
N VAL A 42 8.88 8.79 -8.36
CA VAL A 42 7.59 8.34 -7.82
C VAL A 42 7.65 8.21 -6.30
N THR A 43 8.65 8.82 -5.65
CA THR A 43 8.84 8.72 -4.20
C THR A 43 7.60 9.17 -3.44
N GLU A 44 7.09 10.38 -3.71
CA GLU A 44 5.89 10.93 -3.08
C GLU A 44 4.64 10.04 -3.31
N LEU A 45 4.51 9.48 -4.52
CA LEU A 45 3.40 8.59 -4.85
C LEU A 45 3.45 7.32 -4.00
N LYS A 46 4.63 6.71 -3.88
CA LYS A 46 4.83 5.49 -3.08
C LYS A 46 4.63 5.74 -1.59
N GLU A 47 5.06 6.88 -1.08
CA GLU A 47 4.83 7.25 0.31
C GLU A 47 3.33 7.42 0.60
N TYR A 48 2.61 8.07 -0.29
CA TYR A 48 1.16 8.21 -0.17
C TYR A 48 0.43 6.86 -0.25
N GLU A 49 0.81 6.00 -1.19
CA GLU A 49 0.28 4.63 -1.29
C GLU A 49 0.48 3.85 0.02
N ARG A 50 1.69 3.91 0.60
CA ARG A 50 1.99 3.27 1.89
C ARG A 50 1.10 3.82 3.01
N THR A 51 0.95 5.15 3.10
CA THR A 51 0.07 5.77 4.12
C THR A 51 -1.38 5.32 3.97
N LEU A 52 -1.89 5.22 2.74
CA LEU A 52 -3.24 4.70 2.48
C LEU A 52 -3.40 3.24 2.90
N GLU A 53 -2.41 2.40 2.62
CA GLU A 53 -2.41 0.99 3.02
C GLU A 53 -2.40 0.83 4.54
N GLU A 54 -1.56 1.59 5.24
CA GLU A 54 -1.50 1.61 6.70
C GLU A 54 -2.84 2.05 7.32
N GLN A 55 -3.45 3.12 6.80
CA GLN A 55 -4.76 3.58 7.26
C GLN A 55 -5.86 2.54 7.05
N ARG A 56 -5.89 1.89 5.88
CA ARG A 56 -6.83 0.81 5.57
C ARG A 56 -6.67 -0.34 6.56
N ASP A 57 -5.44 -0.76 6.84
CA ASP A 57 -5.19 -1.91 7.72
C ASP A 57 -5.49 -1.59 9.19
N ASN A 58 -5.19 -0.37 9.63
CA ASN A 58 -5.61 0.12 10.94
C ASN A 58 -7.15 0.13 11.09
N LEU A 59 -7.87 0.58 10.06
CA LEU A 59 -9.34 0.55 10.07
C LEU A 59 -9.90 -0.87 10.10
N LYS A 60 -9.29 -1.82 9.38
CA LYS A 60 -9.69 -3.24 9.43
C LYS A 60 -9.50 -3.82 10.82
N LEU A 61 -8.35 -3.57 11.44
CA LEU A 61 -8.06 -4.03 12.81
C LEU A 61 -9.05 -3.42 13.81
N LEU A 62 -9.28 -2.12 13.74
CA LEU A 62 -10.26 -1.45 14.59
C LEU A 62 -11.66 -2.06 14.41
N ASN A 63 -12.10 -2.27 13.18
CA ASN A 63 -13.41 -2.88 12.91
C ASN A 63 -13.51 -4.29 13.51
N GLN A 64 -12.45 -5.09 13.41
CA GLN A 64 -12.40 -6.44 13.97
C GLN A 64 -12.50 -6.41 15.50
N VAL A 65 -11.73 -5.56 16.18
CA VAL A 65 -11.75 -5.41 17.63
C VAL A 65 -13.12 -4.94 18.11
N VAL A 66 -13.65 -3.87 17.52
CA VAL A 66 -14.96 -3.32 17.91
C VAL A 66 -16.07 -4.35 17.71
N ARG A 67 -16.07 -5.10 16.60
CA ARG A 67 -17.08 -6.17 16.39
C ARG A 67 -16.95 -7.30 17.40
N HIS A 68 -15.74 -7.68 17.75
CA HIS A 68 -15.51 -8.68 18.80
C HIS A 68 -16.07 -8.19 20.14
N ASP A 69 -15.77 -6.96 20.53
CA ASP A 69 -16.21 -6.41 21.81
C ASP A 69 -17.73 -6.25 21.88
N ILE A 70 -18.36 -5.81 20.79
CA ILE A 70 -19.83 -5.75 20.68
C ILE A 70 -20.43 -7.16 20.83
N ARG A 71 -19.89 -8.17 20.11
CA ARG A 71 -20.40 -9.55 20.24
C ARG A 71 -20.25 -10.06 21.67
N ASN A 72 -19.12 -9.79 22.31
CA ASN A 72 -18.89 -10.21 23.69
C ASN A 72 -19.89 -9.58 24.65
N GLN A 73 -20.15 -8.27 24.52
CA GLN A 73 -21.15 -7.59 25.34
C GLN A 73 -22.56 -8.12 25.10
N LEU A 74 -22.92 -8.39 23.84
CA LEU A 74 -24.22 -8.97 23.50
C LEU A 74 -24.40 -10.39 24.05
N MET A 75 -23.37 -11.25 23.98
CA MET A 75 -23.43 -12.59 24.57
C MET A 75 -23.71 -12.55 26.08
N VAL A 76 -23.13 -11.57 26.79
CA VAL A 76 -23.41 -11.38 28.23
C VAL A 76 -24.87 -11.00 28.46
N VAL A 77 -25.39 -10.04 27.69
CA VAL A 77 -26.80 -9.62 27.78
C VAL A 77 -27.75 -10.77 27.45
N GLU A 78 -27.47 -11.53 26.39
CA GLU A 78 -28.24 -12.70 25.97
C GLU A 78 -28.29 -13.77 27.07
N SER A 79 -27.15 -14.09 27.68
CA SER A 79 -27.09 -15.02 28.81
C SER A 79 -27.94 -14.53 30.00
N TYR A 80 -27.92 -13.23 30.33
CA TYR A 80 -28.79 -12.69 31.38
C TYR A 80 -30.27 -12.79 31.01
N THR A 81 -30.65 -12.58 29.75
CA THR A 81 -32.04 -12.74 29.32
C THR A 81 -32.50 -14.20 29.41
N GLU A 82 -31.65 -15.16 29.04
CA GLU A 82 -31.94 -16.60 29.19
C GLU A 82 -32.17 -16.98 30.66
N PHE A 83 -31.31 -16.53 31.58
CA PHE A 83 -31.49 -16.80 33.01
C PHE A 83 -32.79 -16.21 33.58
N LEU A 84 -33.23 -15.05 33.09
CA LEU A 84 -34.49 -14.44 33.50
C LEU A 84 -35.69 -15.22 32.96
N GLU A 85 -35.62 -15.73 31.73
CA GLU A 85 -36.67 -16.58 31.14
C GLU A 85 -36.79 -17.92 31.87
N GLU A 86 -35.69 -18.54 32.29
CA GLU A 86 -35.72 -19.77 33.11
C GLU A 86 -36.27 -19.56 34.53
N SER A 87 -36.26 -18.31 35.02
CA SER A 87 -36.73 -17.95 36.36
C SER A 87 -38.22 -17.59 36.42
N LEU A 88 -38.91 -17.55 35.28
CA LEU A 88 -40.35 -17.24 35.14
C LEU A 88 -41.19 -18.52 34.97
#